data_AF-X6P3Y1-F1
#
_entry.id   AF-X6P3Y1-F1
#
_cell.length_a   1.000
_cell.length_b   1.000
_cell.length_c   1.000
_cell.angle_alpha   90.00
_cell.angle_beta   90.00
_cell.angle_gamma   90.00
#
_symmetry.space_group_name_H-M   'P 1'
#
loop_
_entity.id
_entity.type
_entity.pdbx_description
1 polymer ?
#
loop_
_entity_poly.entity_id
_entity_poly.type
_entity_poly.pdbx_seq_one_letter_code
_entity_poly.pdbx_strand_id
1 'polypeptide(L)'
;MQDNSKNNHSDINEKDRKYVKEIKTLIRLFGSPIKEDELKQKIEYHNGNIELVIKELVQQSVEKEDKLETERKSNELEKKQEQEQEQEQEKVTNDNNNKSVQKEMEKTEVGKTKPGINLQGHCTNENCLASKAKLPVWVNIEFDNITFISDKTSFSCPDCKKPTITSIVKAMFYNSEHSICASGDSIPVTDNNYQCSYSIKSGLSYELKANKIRQHAKSIEDLRERSEHAMNSIEINNLVTELQKYEIT
;
A
#
# COMPACT_ATOMS: atom_id res chain seq x y z
N MET A 1 36.13 -32.16 -60.02
CA MET A 1 34.95 -32.87 -59.50
C MET A 1 35.07 -32.90 -57.99
N GLN A 2 34.09 -32.63 -57.16
CA GLN A 2 32.80 -31.94 -57.23
C GLN A 2 32.28 -32.07 -55.78
N ASP A 3 31.52 -31.10 -55.30
CA ASP A 3 31.22 -30.96 -53.88
C ASP A 3 30.39 -32.13 -53.30
N ASN A 4 30.44 -32.29 -51.98
CA ASN A 4 29.24 -32.12 -51.16
C ASN A 4 29.60 -31.93 -49.68
N SER A 5 29.52 -30.70 -49.19
CA SER A 5 29.35 -30.44 -47.76
C SER A 5 27.87 -30.58 -47.40
N LYS A 6 27.56 -31.29 -46.30
CA LYS A 6 26.30 -31.12 -45.57
C LYS A 6 26.55 -31.11 -44.07
N ASN A 7 26.30 -29.94 -43.47
CA ASN A 7 26.34 -29.72 -42.03
C ASN A 7 25.21 -30.49 -41.33
N ASN A 8 25.50 -31.10 -40.18
CA ASN A 8 24.49 -31.50 -39.19
C ASN A 8 24.82 -30.81 -37.85
N HIS A 9 24.60 -29.50 -37.76
CA HIS A 9 24.92 -28.74 -36.54
C HIS A 9 24.08 -27.45 -36.38
N SER A 10 22.77 -27.58 -36.10
CA SER A 10 21.95 -26.43 -35.64
C SER A 10 20.61 -26.74 -34.90
N ASP A 11 20.10 -27.97 -34.88
CA ASP A 11 18.72 -28.28 -34.43
C ASP A 11 18.37 -27.91 -32.97
N ILE A 12 19.37 -27.63 -32.13
CA ILE A 12 19.17 -27.22 -30.73
C ILE A 12 18.57 -25.79 -30.64
N ASN A 13 18.80 -24.93 -31.64
CA ASN A 13 18.61 -23.48 -31.50
C ASN A 13 17.25 -22.94 -32.00
N GLU A 14 16.40 -23.77 -32.62
CA GLU A 14 15.14 -23.31 -33.20
C GLU A 14 13.95 -23.41 -32.23
N LYS A 15 13.91 -24.45 -31.37
CA LYS A 15 12.92 -24.58 -30.30
C LYS A 15 12.94 -23.41 -29.31
N ASP A 16 14.13 -23.01 -28.86
CA ASP A 16 14.33 -21.96 -27.85
C ASP A 16 13.73 -20.60 -28.27
N ARG A 17 13.58 -20.37 -29.59
CA ARG A 17 13.01 -19.13 -30.13
C ARG A 17 11.48 -19.14 -30.24
N LYS A 18 10.83 -20.30 -30.18
CA LYS A 18 9.41 -20.45 -30.57
C LYS A 18 8.42 -19.74 -29.62
N TYR A 19 8.76 -19.61 -28.34
CA TYR A 19 7.85 -19.11 -27.30
C TYR A 19 8.35 -17.87 -26.55
N VAL A 20 9.33 -17.15 -27.11
CA VAL A 20 10.02 -16.03 -26.42
C VAL A 20 9.08 -14.87 -26.06
N LYS A 21 8.03 -14.62 -26.85
CA LYS A 21 7.06 -13.54 -26.55
C LYS A 21 6.11 -13.95 -25.44
N GLU A 22 5.69 -15.20 -25.46
CA GLU A 22 4.76 -15.86 -24.56
C GLU A 22 5.40 -15.94 -23.18
N ILE A 23 6.62 -16.48 -23.09
CA ILE A 23 7.46 -16.52 -21.89
C ILE A 23 7.63 -15.13 -21.28
N LYS A 24 8.06 -14.14 -22.08
CA LYS A 24 8.25 -12.76 -21.62
C LYS A 24 6.95 -12.08 -21.16
N THR A 25 5.81 -12.48 -21.71
CA THR A 25 4.49 -11.97 -21.31
C THR A 25 4.03 -12.61 -20.01
N LEU A 26 4.18 -13.92 -19.86
CA LEU A 26 3.83 -14.67 -18.65
C LEU A 26 4.68 -14.24 -17.44
N ILE A 27 6.00 -14.05 -17.61
CA ILE A 27 6.87 -13.47 -16.57
C ILE A 27 6.42 -12.04 -16.19
N ARG A 28 5.85 -11.27 -17.13
CA ARG A 28 5.29 -9.94 -16.82
C ARG A 28 3.93 -10.01 -16.10
N LEU A 29 3.14 -11.05 -16.33
CA LEU A 29 1.81 -11.23 -15.72
C LEU A 29 1.88 -11.84 -14.32
N PHE A 30 2.73 -12.85 -14.12
CA PHE A 30 2.88 -13.58 -12.85
C PHE A 30 4.11 -13.10 -12.02
N GLY A 31 4.86 -12.12 -12.54
CA GLY A 31 6.02 -11.52 -11.88
C GLY A 31 7.29 -12.37 -11.92
N SER A 32 8.23 -12.04 -11.04
CA SER A 32 9.55 -12.68 -10.94
C SER A 32 9.69 -14.01 -10.16
N PRO A 33 8.67 -14.63 -9.51
CA PRO A 33 8.92 -15.85 -8.74
C PRO A 33 9.03 -17.14 -9.60
N ILE A 34 8.73 -17.07 -10.89
CA ILE A 34 8.80 -18.20 -11.84
C ILE A 34 10.05 -18.06 -12.71
N LYS A 35 10.82 -19.15 -12.87
CA LYS A 35 12.04 -19.16 -13.70
C LYS A 35 11.71 -19.39 -15.17
N GLU A 36 12.52 -18.83 -16.06
CA GLU A 36 12.34 -18.97 -17.52
C GLU A 36 12.34 -20.44 -17.96
N ASP A 37 13.25 -21.25 -17.42
CA ASP A 37 13.39 -22.67 -17.79
C ASP A 37 12.23 -23.55 -17.29
N GLU A 38 11.69 -23.23 -16.10
CA GLU A 38 10.49 -23.87 -15.57
C GLU A 38 9.28 -23.59 -16.48
N LEU A 39 9.18 -22.35 -16.95
CA LEU A 39 8.13 -21.92 -17.86
C LEU A 39 8.28 -22.54 -19.25
N LYS A 40 9.50 -22.68 -19.78
CA LYS A 40 9.78 -23.45 -21.01
C LYS A 40 9.31 -24.90 -20.88
N GLN A 41 9.64 -25.57 -19.78
CA GLN A 41 9.23 -26.96 -19.53
C GLN A 41 7.71 -27.10 -19.46
N LYS A 42 7.01 -26.19 -18.77
CA LYS A 42 5.53 -26.16 -18.74
C LYS A 42 4.92 -25.95 -20.14
N ILE A 43 5.48 -25.03 -20.93
CA ILE A 43 5.02 -24.78 -22.31
C ILE A 43 5.27 -25.99 -23.21
N GLU A 44 6.41 -26.68 -23.10
CA GLU A 44 6.65 -27.93 -23.85
C GLU A 44 5.72 -29.06 -23.40
N TYR A 45 5.50 -29.24 -22.08
CA TYR A 45 4.59 -30.25 -21.52
C TYR A 45 3.14 -30.08 -22.01
N HIS A 46 2.65 -28.85 -22.09
CA HIS A 46 1.33 -28.53 -22.66
C HIS A 46 1.34 -28.39 -24.20
N ASN A 47 2.37 -28.90 -24.89
CA ASN A 47 2.52 -28.88 -26.36
C ASN A 47 2.42 -27.48 -27.01
N GLY A 48 2.76 -26.42 -26.27
CA GLY A 48 2.62 -25.03 -26.68
C GLY A 48 1.29 -24.36 -26.30
N ASN A 49 0.37 -25.04 -25.61
CA ASN A 49 -0.91 -24.47 -25.20
C ASN A 49 -0.75 -23.55 -23.97
N ILE A 50 -0.62 -22.25 -24.24
CA ILE A 50 -0.46 -21.20 -23.22
C ILE A 50 -1.67 -21.09 -22.28
N GLU A 51 -2.89 -21.46 -22.70
CA GLU A 51 -4.07 -21.41 -21.82
C GLU A 51 -3.98 -22.43 -20.67
N LEU A 52 -3.47 -23.63 -20.95
CA LEU A 52 -3.25 -24.66 -19.94
C LEU A 52 -2.10 -24.28 -18.99
N VAL A 53 -1.03 -23.68 -19.51
CA VAL A 53 0.08 -23.12 -18.70
C VAL A 53 -0.45 -22.04 -17.75
N ILE A 54 -1.29 -21.13 -18.22
CA ILE A 54 -1.92 -20.08 -17.39
C ILE A 54 -2.77 -20.71 -16.28
N LYS A 55 -3.61 -21.70 -16.59
CA LYS A 55 -4.44 -22.38 -15.57
C LYS A 55 -3.59 -23.08 -14.52
N GLU A 56 -2.51 -23.76 -14.91
CA GLU A 56 -1.59 -24.41 -13.98
C GLU A 56 -0.86 -23.40 -13.08
N LEU A 57 -0.42 -22.25 -13.63
CA LEU A 57 0.25 -21.20 -12.85
C LEU A 57 -0.68 -20.50 -11.86
N VAL A 58 -1.95 -20.28 -12.23
CA VAL A 58 -2.97 -19.75 -11.31
C VAL A 58 -3.23 -20.75 -10.18
N GLN A 59 -3.48 -22.02 -10.51
CA GLN A 59 -3.71 -23.09 -9.53
C GLN A 59 -2.54 -23.22 -8.55
N GLN A 60 -1.30 -23.22 -9.06
CA GLN A 60 -0.08 -23.29 -8.24
C GLN A 60 0.20 -22.01 -7.44
N SER A 61 -0.46 -20.88 -7.74
CA SER A 61 -0.36 -19.67 -6.92
C SER A 61 -1.29 -19.79 -5.70
N VAL A 62 -2.57 -20.13 -5.94
CA VAL A 62 -3.57 -20.36 -4.87
C VAL A 62 -3.11 -21.46 -3.91
N GLU A 63 -2.64 -22.59 -4.44
CA GLU A 63 -2.13 -23.71 -3.64
C GLU A 63 -0.84 -23.40 -2.84
N LYS A 64 -0.14 -22.30 -3.15
CA LYS A 64 1.00 -21.82 -2.35
C LYS A 64 0.53 -20.85 -1.26
N GLU A 65 -0.50 -20.04 -1.53
CA GLU A 65 -1.10 -19.16 -0.53
C GLU A 65 -1.79 -19.96 0.59
N ASP A 66 -2.59 -20.98 0.26
CA ASP A 66 -3.23 -21.87 1.25
C ASP A 66 -2.20 -22.57 2.16
N LYS A 67 -1.08 -23.03 1.58
CA LYS A 67 0.01 -23.68 2.32
C LYS A 67 0.75 -22.70 3.23
N LEU A 68 1.06 -21.49 2.73
CA LEU A 68 1.68 -20.42 3.52
C LEU A 68 0.77 -19.94 4.66
N GLU A 69 -0.55 -19.87 4.45
CA GLU A 69 -1.50 -19.52 5.52
C GLU A 69 -1.62 -20.64 6.56
N THR A 70 -1.56 -21.90 6.14
CA THR A 70 -1.56 -23.06 7.07
C THR A 70 -0.27 -23.09 7.90
N GLU A 71 0.91 -22.94 7.28
CA GLU A 71 2.19 -22.87 8.00
C GLU A 71 2.27 -21.65 8.93
N ARG A 72 1.70 -20.50 8.56
CA ARG A 72 1.60 -19.33 9.46
C ARG A 72 0.77 -19.64 10.70
N LYS A 73 -0.40 -20.26 10.55
CA LYS A 73 -1.27 -20.66 11.68
C LYS A 73 -0.60 -21.69 12.61
N SER A 74 0.23 -22.59 12.06
CA SER A 74 1.06 -23.50 12.87
C SER A 74 2.15 -22.75 13.64
N ASN A 75 2.90 -21.86 12.98
CA ASN A 75 4.03 -21.16 13.58
C ASN A 75 3.62 -20.05 14.59
N GLU A 76 2.41 -19.48 14.48
CA GLU A 76 1.86 -18.53 15.46
C GLU A 76 1.49 -19.17 16.81
N LEU A 77 1.30 -20.49 16.85
CA LEU A 77 0.93 -21.22 18.07
C LEU A 77 2.13 -21.50 18.99
N GLU A 78 3.33 -21.72 18.43
CA GLU A 78 4.54 -21.98 19.22
C GLU A 78 5.26 -20.69 19.66
N LYS A 79 5.17 -19.60 18.88
CA LYS A 79 5.90 -18.33 19.13
C LYS A 79 5.20 -17.33 20.06
N LYS A 80 4.39 -17.82 21.01
CA LYS A 80 3.74 -16.99 22.07
C LYS A 80 4.38 -17.10 23.45
N GLN A 81 5.57 -17.68 23.52
CA GLN A 81 6.49 -17.57 24.64
C GLN A 81 7.86 -17.09 24.12
N GLU A 82 8.55 -16.34 24.97
CA GLU A 82 9.89 -15.74 24.78
C GLU A 82 9.99 -14.51 23.84
N GLN A 83 10.82 -13.57 24.30
CA GLN A 83 10.75 -12.11 24.16
C GLN A 83 11.49 -11.49 22.96
N GLU A 84 11.01 -10.31 22.57
CA GLU A 84 11.76 -9.05 22.25
C GLU A 84 12.97 -8.97 21.28
N GLN A 85 13.08 -7.77 20.68
CA GLN A 85 14.24 -7.13 20.01
C GLN A 85 14.60 -7.41 18.52
N GLU A 86 14.32 -6.36 17.72
CA GLU A 86 15.16 -5.71 16.68
C GLU A 86 15.31 -6.23 15.22
N GLN A 87 14.73 -5.41 14.32
CA GLN A 87 15.27 -4.84 13.05
C GLN A 87 15.34 -5.61 11.71
N GLU A 88 14.62 -5.04 10.72
CA GLU A 88 14.94 -4.87 9.28
C GLU A 88 15.06 -6.11 8.32
N GLN A 89 14.77 -6.07 7.01
CA GLN A 89 14.32 -4.99 6.08
C GLN A 89 13.62 -5.55 4.79
N GLU A 90 12.63 -4.81 4.23
CA GLU A 90 12.18 -4.71 2.80
C GLU A 90 11.83 -5.98 1.93
N LYS A 91 11.11 -5.93 0.78
CA LYS A 91 10.81 -4.82 -0.19
C LYS A 91 9.48 -4.94 -1.00
N VAL A 92 9.17 -3.86 -1.77
CA VAL A 92 7.87 -3.36 -2.29
C VAL A 92 7.41 -3.76 -3.71
N THR A 93 6.10 -4.04 -3.86
CA THR A 93 5.22 -4.02 -5.06
C THR A 93 3.74 -3.99 -4.57
N ASN A 94 2.63 -3.72 -5.30
CA ASN A 94 2.33 -3.31 -6.69
C ASN A 94 1.02 -2.45 -6.73
N ASP A 95 0.64 -1.88 -7.88
CA ASP A 95 -0.57 -1.04 -8.10
C ASP A 95 -1.65 -1.68 -9.00
N ASN A 96 -2.88 -1.09 -9.01
CA ASN A 96 -3.68 -0.57 -10.17
C ASN A 96 -5.22 -0.67 -9.98
N ASN A 97 -6.12 0.15 -10.59
CA ASN A 97 -6.11 1.58 -11.01
C ASN A 97 -7.53 2.04 -11.50
N ASN A 98 -7.68 3.35 -11.81
CA ASN A 98 -8.80 4.12 -12.44
C ASN A 98 -9.63 4.97 -11.45
N LYS A 99 -9.63 6.31 -11.49
CA LYS A 99 -10.02 7.33 -12.53
C LYS A 99 -11.53 7.66 -12.50
N SER A 100 -11.98 8.93 -12.60
CA SER A 100 -11.26 10.18 -12.97
C SER A 100 -11.83 11.46 -12.36
N VAL A 101 -10.95 12.35 -11.87
CA VAL A 101 -11.14 13.82 -11.78
C VAL A 101 -9.82 14.48 -12.25
N GLN A 102 -9.81 15.80 -12.45
CA GLN A 102 -8.71 16.60 -13.01
C GLN A 102 -7.32 16.27 -12.41
N LYS A 103 -6.31 16.24 -13.28
CA LYS A 103 -4.92 16.05 -12.89
C LYS A 103 -4.35 17.36 -12.32
N GLU A 104 -4.44 17.52 -11.00
CA GLU A 104 -3.62 18.52 -10.30
C GLU A 104 -2.14 18.30 -10.63
N MET A 105 -1.33 19.37 -10.54
CA MET A 105 0.12 19.20 -10.57
C MET A 105 0.54 18.44 -9.30
N GLU A 106 0.89 17.17 -9.50
CA GLU A 106 1.35 16.23 -8.49
C GLU A 106 2.58 16.79 -7.77
N LYS A 107 2.34 17.49 -6.65
CA LYS A 107 3.40 18.04 -5.81
C LYS A 107 4.22 16.87 -5.30
N THR A 108 5.53 16.90 -5.56
CA THR A 108 6.40 15.81 -5.12
C THR A 108 6.55 15.89 -3.61
N GLU A 109 5.87 15.00 -2.88
CA GLU A 109 5.94 14.93 -1.42
C GLU A 109 6.95 13.86 -0.98
N VAL A 110 7.57 14.05 0.20
CA VAL A 110 8.64 13.18 0.70
C VAL A 110 8.20 12.49 2.00
N GLY A 111 8.48 11.20 2.12
CA GLY A 111 8.01 10.36 3.23
C GLY A 111 6.86 9.46 2.82
N LYS A 112 6.26 8.77 3.80
CA LYS A 112 5.07 7.92 3.61
C LYS A 112 4.10 8.18 4.74
N THR A 113 2.82 8.25 4.42
CA THR A 113 1.74 8.25 5.40
C THR A 113 1.44 6.81 5.83
N LYS A 114 1.06 6.60 7.09
CA LYS A 114 0.58 5.33 7.63
C LYS A 114 -0.63 5.57 8.57
N PRO A 115 -1.29 4.52 9.09
CA PRO A 115 -2.33 4.70 10.10
C PRO A 115 -1.85 5.49 11.34
N GLY A 116 -2.80 6.15 12.00
CA GLY A 116 -2.55 7.09 13.10
C GLY A 116 -2.24 8.52 12.60
N ILE A 117 -1.38 9.22 13.34
CA ILE A 117 -1.03 10.63 13.11
C ILE A 117 0.02 10.75 12.00
N ASN A 118 -0.21 11.67 11.06
CA ASN A 118 0.75 12.08 10.04
C ASN A 118 0.86 13.60 10.04
N LEU A 119 2.05 14.15 10.24
CA LEU A 119 2.31 15.59 10.22
C LEU A 119 3.00 15.97 8.91
N GLN A 120 2.55 17.05 8.28
CA GLN A 120 3.19 17.62 7.10
C GLN A 120 3.92 18.91 7.47
N GLY A 121 5.19 19.02 7.07
CA GLY A 121 5.99 20.22 7.25
C GLY A 121 7.14 20.32 6.26
N HIS A 122 8.03 21.29 6.48
CA HIS A 122 9.20 21.52 5.62
C HIS A 122 10.50 21.28 6.37
N CYS A 123 11.47 20.65 5.72
CA CYS A 123 12.80 20.41 6.30
C CYS A 123 13.69 21.65 6.16
N THR A 124 14.34 22.07 7.24
CA THR A 124 15.25 23.23 7.31
C THR A 124 16.72 22.89 7.13
N ASN A 125 17.09 21.61 7.08
CA ASN A 125 18.47 21.19 6.81
C ASN A 125 18.82 21.47 5.34
N GLU A 126 19.63 22.50 5.07
CA GLU A 126 20.06 22.91 3.72
C GLU A 126 20.73 21.77 2.91
N ASN A 127 21.25 20.73 3.58
CA ASN A 127 21.84 19.56 2.91
C ASN A 127 20.84 18.45 2.55
N CYS A 128 19.60 18.52 3.03
CA CYS A 128 18.49 17.60 2.73
C CYS A 128 17.95 17.82 1.31
N LEU A 129 17.62 16.75 0.58
CA LEU A 129 17.08 16.86 -0.79
C LEU A 129 15.69 17.50 -0.76
N ALA A 130 14.86 17.12 0.21
CA ALA A 130 13.53 17.71 0.40
C ALA A 130 13.60 19.21 0.71
N SER A 131 14.63 19.66 1.44
CA SER A 131 14.84 21.09 1.73
C SER A 131 15.25 21.87 0.47
N LYS A 132 16.26 21.37 -0.26
CA LYS A 132 16.76 22.00 -1.50
C LYS A 132 15.68 22.17 -2.56
N ALA A 133 14.81 21.16 -2.72
CA ALA A 133 13.69 21.18 -3.65
C ALA A 133 12.40 21.78 -3.06
N LYS A 134 12.41 22.24 -1.79
CA LYS A 134 11.26 22.82 -1.06
C LYS A 134 10.01 21.93 -1.04
N LEU A 135 10.22 20.62 -0.94
CA LEU A 135 9.16 19.62 -0.98
C LEU A 135 8.43 19.52 0.37
N PRO A 136 7.10 19.30 0.40
CA PRO A 136 6.40 18.94 1.62
C PRO A 136 6.89 17.58 2.12
N VAL A 137 7.05 17.45 3.44
CA VAL A 137 7.59 16.24 4.07
C VAL A 137 6.61 15.70 5.11
N TRP A 138 6.24 14.44 4.96
CA TRP A 138 5.39 13.70 5.90
C TRP A 138 6.21 13.00 6.97
N VAL A 139 5.82 13.20 8.23
CA VAL A 139 6.30 12.44 9.39
C VAL A 139 5.11 11.69 9.98
N ASN A 140 5.17 10.36 10.00
CA ASN A 140 4.18 9.52 10.66
C ASN A 140 4.61 9.29 12.12
N ILE A 141 3.67 9.48 13.05
CA ILE A 141 3.84 9.32 14.51
C ILE A 141 3.03 8.10 15.01
N GLU A 142 2.35 7.39 14.10
CA GLU A 142 1.52 6.21 14.40
C GLU A 142 0.39 6.51 15.42
N PHE A 143 -0.01 5.54 16.23
CA PHE A 143 -1.13 5.63 17.16
C PHE A 143 -0.66 6.12 18.53
N ASP A 144 -0.53 7.45 18.69
CA ASP A 144 0.02 8.08 19.89
C ASP A 144 -0.78 9.32 20.33
N ASN A 145 -0.40 9.89 21.48
CA ASN A 145 -0.94 11.12 22.06
C ASN A 145 0.20 12.15 22.18
N ILE A 146 0.27 13.11 21.25
CA ILE A 146 1.36 14.09 21.20
C ILE A 146 0.88 15.52 21.45
N THR A 147 1.74 16.32 22.08
CA THR A 147 1.59 17.77 22.20
C THR A 147 2.78 18.46 21.58
N PHE A 148 2.56 19.42 20.67
CA PHE A 148 3.61 20.14 19.97
C PHE A 148 3.25 21.60 19.71
N ILE A 149 4.27 22.47 19.56
CA ILE A 149 4.08 23.86 19.13
C ILE A 149 4.55 23.94 17.67
N SER A 150 3.66 24.40 16.79
CA SER A 150 3.76 24.20 15.33
C SER A 150 4.96 24.85 14.62
N ASP A 151 5.62 25.81 15.28
CA ASP A 151 6.79 26.55 14.80
C ASP A 151 8.06 26.38 15.66
N LYS A 152 8.00 25.53 16.71
CA LYS A 152 9.12 25.32 17.66
C LYS A 152 9.48 23.86 17.86
N THR A 153 8.50 22.95 17.84
CA THR A 153 8.78 21.51 17.93
C THR A 153 9.40 21.02 16.62
N SER A 154 10.50 20.27 16.73
CA SER A 154 11.20 19.71 15.58
C SER A 154 10.94 18.21 15.46
N PHE A 155 10.67 17.75 14.23
CA PHE A 155 10.43 16.34 13.91
C PHE A 155 11.50 15.79 12.97
N SER A 156 11.80 14.49 13.11
CA SER A 156 12.82 13.79 12.32
C SER A 156 12.42 13.67 10.85
N CYS A 157 13.25 14.23 9.96
CA CYS A 157 13.00 14.19 8.53
C CYS A 157 13.23 12.77 7.97
N PRO A 158 12.28 12.14 7.26
CA PRO A 158 12.45 10.80 6.68
C PRO A 158 13.57 10.72 5.64
N ASP A 159 13.93 11.82 4.97
CA ASP A 159 15.07 11.91 4.03
C ASP A 159 16.40 11.97 4.80
N CYS A 160 16.72 13.10 5.42
CA CYS A 160 18.03 13.33 6.05
C CYS A 160 18.16 12.84 7.51
N LYS A 161 17.16 12.16 8.06
CA LYS A 161 17.07 11.57 9.43
C LYS A 161 17.23 12.53 10.63
N LYS A 162 17.53 13.82 10.42
CA LYS A 162 17.73 14.83 11.47
C LYS A 162 16.40 15.47 11.94
N PRO A 163 16.27 15.86 13.23
CA PRO A 163 15.12 16.61 13.77
C PRO A 163 15.11 18.05 13.22
N THR A 164 14.53 18.21 12.04
CA THR A 164 14.71 19.41 11.19
C THR A 164 13.45 19.80 10.42
N ILE A 165 12.32 19.16 10.72
CA ILE A 165 11.00 19.63 10.28
C ILE A 165 10.42 20.45 11.42
N THR A 166 10.49 21.78 11.31
CA THR A 166 10.17 22.73 12.40
C THR A 166 8.95 23.61 12.11
N SER A 167 8.40 23.53 10.90
CA SER A 167 7.20 24.25 10.49
C SER A 167 6.17 23.21 10.04
N ILE A 168 5.27 22.86 10.95
CA ILE A 168 4.16 21.93 10.69
C ILE A 168 2.97 22.74 10.18
N VAL A 169 2.51 22.42 8.97
CA VAL A 169 1.44 23.15 8.26
C VAL A 169 0.15 22.33 8.14
N LYS A 170 0.23 21.01 8.35
CA LYS A 170 -0.92 20.09 8.25
C LYS A 170 -0.76 18.93 9.23
N ALA A 171 -1.87 18.48 9.79
CA ALA A 171 -1.99 17.18 10.44
C ALA A 171 -3.03 16.35 9.69
N MET A 172 -2.77 15.06 9.52
CA MET A 172 -3.67 14.13 8.87
C MET A 172 -3.77 12.86 9.71
N PHE A 173 -4.98 12.54 10.11
CA PHE A 173 -5.33 11.29 10.77
C PHE A 173 -5.80 10.30 9.71
N TYR A 174 -5.38 9.05 9.83
CA TYR A 174 -5.66 8.01 8.84
C TYR A 174 -5.92 6.67 9.55
N ASN A 175 -7.04 6.03 9.21
CA ASN A 175 -7.51 4.78 9.80
C ASN A 175 -7.45 4.79 11.35
N SER A 176 -7.94 5.87 11.97
CA SER A 176 -7.83 6.12 13.42
C SER A 176 -9.02 6.90 13.99
N GLU A 177 -9.51 6.46 15.14
CA GLU A 177 -10.33 7.29 16.04
C GLU A 177 -9.45 8.37 16.65
N HIS A 178 -9.80 9.64 16.51
CA HIS A 178 -8.86 10.73 16.80
C HIS A 178 -9.48 11.97 17.43
N SER A 179 -8.62 12.79 18.03
CA SER A 179 -8.97 14.13 18.49
C SER A 179 -7.86 15.13 18.21
N ILE A 180 -8.23 16.37 17.89
CA ILE A 180 -7.34 17.53 17.75
C ILE A 180 -7.88 18.70 18.57
N CYS A 181 -7.00 19.36 19.32
CA CYS A 181 -7.28 20.59 20.06
C CYS A 181 -6.15 21.60 19.81
N ALA A 182 -6.45 22.86 19.51
CA ALA A 182 -5.46 23.95 19.48
C ALA A 182 -5.52 24.81 20.75
N SER A 183 -4.40 25.42 21.13
CA SER A 183 -4.33 26.36 22.25
C SER A 183 -5.18 27.61 21.98
N GLY A 184 -6.39 27.61 22.52
CA GLY A 184 -7.42 28.65 22.29
C GLY A 184 -8.81 28.06 22.02
N ASP A 185 -8.89 26.80 21.58
CA ASP A 185 -10.15 26.09 21.41
C ASP A 185 -10.65 25.57 22.77
N SER A 186 -11.95 25.66 23.03
CA SER A 186 -12.59 25.22 24.28
C SER A 186 -13.14 23.79 24.24
N ILE A 187 -13.22 23.19 23.05
CA ILE A 187 -13.72 21.83 22.82
C ILE A 187 -12.82 21.19 21.74
N PRO A 188 -12.24 20.00 21.95
CA PRO A 188 -11.49 19.29 20.91
C PRO A 188 -12.42 18.82 19.80
N VAL A 189 -11.95 18.86 18.55
CA VAL A 189 -12.62 18.16 17.45
C VAL A 189 -12.33 16.68 17.60
N THR A 190 -13.38 15.85 17.64
CA THR A 190 -13.30 14.39 17.74
C THR A 190 -13.97 13.74 16.53
N ASP A 191 -13.30 12.80 15.88
CA ASP A 191 -13.76 12.17 14.63
C ASP A 191 -13.20 10.74 14.51
N ASN A 192 -13.85 9.89 13.72
CA ASN A 192 -13.45 8.53 13.39
C ASN A 192 -13.46 8.22 11.88
N ASN A 193 -13.62 9.25 11.03
CA ASN A 193 -13.47 9.15 9.58
C ASN A 193 -12.15 8.47 9.18
N TYR A 194 -12.21 7.65 8.12
CA TYR A 194 -11.08 6.90 7.57
C TYR A 194 -9.85 7.77 7.24
N GLN A 195 -10.07 9.00 6.80
CA GLN A 195 -9.01 9.98 6.58
C GLN A 195 -9.56 11.38 6.89
N CYS A 196 -8.89 12.12 7.77
CA CYS A 196 -9.25 13.50 8.11
C CYS A 196 -8.00 14.39 8.10
N SER A 197 -8.13 15.64 7.63
CA SER A 197 -7.01 16.57 7.40
C SER A 197 -7.30 17.93 8.00
N TYR A 198 -6.38 18.41 8.84
CA TYR A 198 -6.47 19.68 9.55
C TYR A 198 -5.30 20.60 9.18
N SER A 199 -5.60 21.86 8.87
CA SER A 199 -4.59 22.91 8.67
C SER A 199 -4.04 23.38 10.02
N ILE A 200 -2.72 23.33 10.17
CA ILE A 200 -2.02 23.71 11.40
C ILE A 200 -1.56 25.17 11.29
N LYS A 201 -1.93 25.99 12.28
CA LYS A 201 -1.57 27.42 12.36
C LYS A 201 -0.22 27.57 13.07
N SER A 202 0.67 28.39 12.52
CA SER A 202 1.97 28.72 13.14
C SER A 202 1.79 29.37 14.52
N GLY A 203 2.66 29.05 15.48
CA GLY A 203 2.72 29.68 16.80
C GLY A 203 1.72 29.15 17.84
N LEU A 204 0.77 28.29 17.45
CA LEU A 204 -0.14 27.62 18.39
C LEU A 204 0.44 26.29 18.89
N SER A 205 0.06 25.92 20.12
CA SER A 205 0.24 24.56 20.62
C SER A 205 -0.95 23.70 20.18
N TYR A 206 -0.67 22.45 19.84
CA TYR A 206 -1.68 21.46 19.46
C TYR A 206 -1.53 20.20 20.32
N GLU A 207 -2.66 19.65 20.77
CA GLU A 207 -2.76 18.31 21.36
C GLU A 207 -3.47 17.42 20.34
N LEU A 208 -2.80 16.34 19.91
CA LEU A 208 -3.32 15.35 18.96
C LEU A 208 -3.34 13.97 19.61
N LYS A 209 -4.40 13.20 19.34
CA LYS A 209 -4.54 11.81 19.80
C LYS A 209 -5.04 10.95 18.67
N ALA A 210 -4.44 9.77 18.44
CA ALA A 210 -4.94 8.79 17.49
C ALA A 210 -4.93 7.38 18.08
N ASN A 211 -6.10 6.75 18.09
CA ASN A 211 -6.31 5.37 18.52
C ASN A 211 -6.63 4.49 17.31
N LYS A 212 -6.28 3.20 17.38
CA LYS A 212 -6.76 2.20 16.42
C LYS A 212 -8.29 2.18 16.46
N ILE A 213 -8.94 2.27 15.29
CA ILE A 213 -10.41 2.13 15.19
C ILE A 213 -10.83 0.80 15.81
N ARG A 214 -11.89 0.83 16.62
CA ARG A 214 -12.45 -0.35 17.28
C ARG A 214 -13.86 -0.65 16.77
N GLN A 215 -14.21 -1.93 16.79
CA GLN A 215 -15.57 -2.37 16.49
C GLN A 215 -16.47 -2.06 17.69
N HIS A 216 -17.08 -0.87 17.72
CA HIS A 216 -18.04 -0.47 18.76
C HIS A 216 -19.43 -1.15 18.61
N ALA A 217 -19.44 -2.43 18.30
CA ALA A 217 -20.64 -3.25 18.20
C ALA A 217 -20.84 -4.05 19.50
N LYS A 218 -22.09 -4.18 19.95
CA LYS A 218 -22.41 -4.88 21.21
C LYS A 218 -22.38 -6.41 21.07
N SER A 219 -22.69 -6.90 19.87
CA SER A 219 -22.60 -8.30 19.47
C SER A 219 -22.43 -8.39 17.94
N ILE A 220 -22.35 -9.59 17.39
CA ILE A 220 -22.31 -9.80 15.94
C ILE A 220 -23.67 -9.49 15.28
N GLU A 221 -24.78 -9.63 16.02
CA GLU A 221 -26.12 -9.24 15.59
C GLU A 221 -26.27 -7.71 15.52
N ASP A 222 -25.81 -6.96 16.55
CA ASP A 222 -25.76 -5.48 16.54
C ASP A 222 -24.92 -4.97 15.35
N LEU A 223 -23.80 -5.64 15.03
CA LEU A 223 -23.02 -5.34 13.84
C LEU A 223 -23.82 -5.61 12.55
N ARG A 224 -24.42 -6.80 12.42
CA ARG A 224 -25.19 -7.18 11.22
C ARG A 224 -26.35 -6.23 10.96
N GLU A 225 -27.14 -5.91 12.00
CA GLU A 225 -28.28 -4.99 11.92
C GLU A 225 -27.83 -3.57 11.49
N ARG A 226 -26.72 -3.07 12.06
CA ARG A 226 -26.17 -1.76 11.68
C ARG A 226 -25.60 -1.75 10.27
N SER A 227 -24.96 -2.82 9.81
CA SER A 227 -24.51 -2.98 8.43
C SER A 227 -25.68 -3.06 7.45
N GLU A 228 -26.73 -3.82 7.78
CA GLU A 228 -27.95 -3.92 6.98
C GLU A 228 -28.68 -2.57 6.90
N HIS A 229 -28.79 -1.84 8.00
CA HIS A 229 -29.35 -0.48 8.01
C HIS A 229 -28.51 0.51 7.17
N ALA A 230 -27.18 0.44 7.24
CA ALA A 230 -26.29 1.28 6.45
C ALA A 230 -26.37 0.96 4.93
N MET A 231 -26.47 -0.32 4.55
CA MET A 231 -26.68 -0.72 3.16
C MET A 231 -28.05 -0.28 2.62
N ASN A 232 -29.07 -0.26 3.47
CA ASN A 232 -30.42 0.22 3.14
C ASN A 232 -30.57 1.76 3.27
N SER A 233 -29.48 2.51 3.46
CA SER A 233 -29.51 3.98 3.55
C SER A 233 -29.93 4.65 2.23
N ILE A 234 -30.43 5.89 2.31
CA ILE A 234 -30.87 6.65 1.12
C ILE A 234 -29.65 6.96 0.23
N GLU A 235 -28.50 7.21 0.84
CA GLU A 235 -27.22 7.49 0.20
C GLU A 235 -26.73 6.30 -0.65
N ILE A 236 -26.75 5.08 -0.10
CA ILE A 236 -26.37 3.86 -0.84
C ILE A 236 -27.41 3.54 -1.92
N ASN A 237 -28.71 3.64 -1.63
CA ASN A 237 -29.75 3.42 -2.64
C ASN A 237 -29.66 4.41 -3.82
N ASN A 238 -29.36 5.69 -3.55
CA ASN A 238 -29.13 6.69 -4.59
C ASN A 238 -27.87 6.37 -5.41
N LEU A 239 -26.78 5.94 -4.77
CA LEU A 239 -25.54 5.54 -5.46
C LEU A 239 -25.78 4.32 -6.37
N VAL A 240 -26.47 3.29 -5.89
CA VAL A 240 -26.85 2.12 -6.69
C VAL A 240 -27.75 2.52 -7.86
N THR A 241 -28.73 3.39 -7.62
CA THR A 241 -29.61 3.92 -8.68
C THR A 241 -28.83 4.72 -9.73
N GLU A 242 -27.79 5.45 -9.35
CA GLU A 242 -26.93 6.18 -10.29
C GLU A 242 -26.07 5.21 -11.12
N LEU A 243 -25.43 4.23 -10.48
CA LEU A 243 -24.60 3.21 -11.15
C LEU A 243 -25.39 2.38 -12.16
N GLN A 244 -26.64 2.04 -11.84
CA GLN A 244 -27.55 1.32 -12.74
C GLN A 244 -27.85 2.08 -14.05
N LYS A 245 -27.80 3.43 -14.06
CA LYS A 245 -27.96 4.22 -15.31
C LYS A 245 -26.80 4.03 -16.29
N TYR A 246 -25.65 3.56 -15.81
CA TYR A 246 -24.45 3.26 -16.59
C TYR A 246 -24.29 1.75 -16.83
N GLU A 247 -25.35 0.96 -16.61
CA GLU A 247 -25.37 -0.51 -16.72
C GLU A 247 -24.34 -1.21 -15.80
N ILE A 248 -23.94 -0.55 -14.71
CA ILE A 248 -23.07 -1.11 -13.67
C ILE A 248 -23.96 -1.79 -12.61
N THR A 249 -23.73 -3.08 -12.40
CA THR A 249 -24.49 -3.97 -11.49
C THR A 249 -23.56 -4.85 -10.67
#